data_AF-A0A7L3W4E3-F1
#
_entry.id   AF-A0A7L3W4E3-F1
#
_cell.length_a   1.000
_cell.length_b   1.000
_cell.length_c   1.000
_cell.angle_alpha   90.00
_cell.angle_beta   90.00
_cell.angle_gamma   90.00
#
_symmetry.space_group_name_H-M   'P 1'
#
loop_
_entity.id
_entity.type
_entity.pdbx_description
1 polymer ?
#
loop_
_entity_poly.entity_id
_entity_poly.type
_entity_poly.pdbx_seq_one_letter_code
_entity_poly.pdbx_strand_id
1 'polypeptide(L)'
;ITCWEGGCNRSFHLPCAVAGECITQYIVLYRAFCWEHRPKQEEVETQEADNTCLICLDPVEHRPSYGTIMCPACKHAWFHRSCIQGHAVCAGIFCFVCPLCRDREGFQTEMFMMGIRVPAR
;
A
#
# COMPACT_ATOMS: atom_id res chain seq x y z
N ILE A 1 -7.20 11.89 -14.16
CA ILE A 1 -7.73 10.61 -13.65
C ILE A 1 -8.85 10.93 -12.68
N THR A 2 -10.03 10.36 -12.87
CA THR A 2 -11.21 10.63 -12.03
C THR A 2 -11.35 9.57 -10.95
N CYS A 3 -11.88 9.94 -9.79
CA CYS A 3 -12.22 9.00 -8.73
C CYS A 3 -13.23 7.95 -9.23
N TRP A 4 -13.01 6.69 -8.88
CA TRP A 4 -13.88 5.56 -9.26
C TRP A 4 -15.19 5.54 -8.46
N GLU A 5 -15.20 6.12 -7.27
CA GLU A 5 -16.37 6.16 -6.38
C GLU A 5 -17.58 6.88 -7.02
N GLY A 6 -18.76 6.29 -6.89
CA GLY A 6 -20.00 6.82 -7.46
C GLY A 6 -20.34 8.21 -6.91
N GLY A 7 -20.63 9.16 -7.80
CA GLY A 7 -20.96 10.54 -7.41
C GLY A 7 -19.76 11.40 -6.99
N CYS A 8 -18.54 10.87 -7.00
CA CYS A 8 -17.34 11.65 -6.72
C CYS A 8 -16.81 12.35 -7.99
N ASN A 9 -16.88 13.67 -8.02
CA ASN A 9 -16.38 14.47 -9.15
C ASN A 9 -14.89 14.86 -9.05
N ARG A 10 -14.15 14.32 -8.07
CA ARG A 10 -12.73 14.65 -7.88
C ARG A 10 -11.88 13.99 -8.96
N SER A 11 -10.90 14.75 -9.44
CA SER A 11 -9.90 14.27 -10.39
C SER A 11 -8.50 14.77 -10.03
N PHE A 12 -7.50 14.04 -10.49
CA PHE A 12 -6.09 14.34 -10.24
C PHE A 12 -5.21 13.91 -11.41
N HIS A 13 -4.04 14.54 -11.53
CA HIS A 13 -2.99 14.10 -12.43
C HIS A 13 -2.22 12.94 -11.81
N LEU A 14 -1.72 12.02 -12.62
CA LEU A 14 -0.94 10.88 -12.14
C LEU A 14 0.31 11.31 -11.33
N PRO A 15 1.10 12.32 -11.77
CA PRO A 15 2.25 12.79 -11.00
C PRO A 15 1.85 13.42 -9.65
N CYS A 16 0.65 13.97 -9.56
CA CYS A 16 0.12 14.59 -8.35
C CYS A 16 -0.51 13.57 -7.39
N ALA A 17 -0.74 12.33 -7.82
CA ALA A 17 -1.45 11.33 -7.02
C ALA A 17 -0.74 11.05 -5.68
N VAL A 18 0.59 11.03 -5.66
CA VAL A 18 1.37 10.82 -4.43
C VAL A 18 1.21 11.99 -3.46
N ALA A 19 1.38 13.22 -3.95
CA ALA A 19 1.23 14.43 -3.14
C ALA A 19 -0.22 14.62 -2.63
N GLY A 20 -1.20 14.17 -3.40
CA GLY A 20 -2.62 14.20 -3.04
C GLY A 20 -3.12 12.96 -2.31
N GLU A 21 -2.23 12.08 -1.81
CA GLU A 21 -2.57 10.81 -1.13
C GLU A 21 -3.62 9.95 -1.86
N CYS A 22 -3.60 10.00 -3.18
CA CYS A 22 -4.50 9.23 -4.04
C CYS A 22 -3.93 7.83 -4.27
N ILE A 23 -4.82 6.86 -4.51
CA ILE A 23 -4.45 5.48 -4.81
C ILE A 23 -4.86 5.17 -6.25
N THR A 24 -3.91 4.67 -7.05
CA THR A 24 -4.16 4.13 -8.39
C THR A 24 -3.87 2.64 -8.40
N GLN A 25 -4.87 1.82 -8.69
CA GLN A 25 -4.76 0.37 -8.82
C GLN A 25 -4.53 0.03 -10.30
N TYR A 26 -3.33 -0.45 -10.62
CA TYR A 26 -2.93 -0.87 -11.97
C TYR A 26 -3.48 -2.25 -12.32
N ILE A 27 -4.80 -2.41 -12.21
CA ILE A 27 -5.56 -3.61 -12.58
C ILE A 27 -6.22 -3.42 -13.96
N VAL A 28 -6.75 -4.50 -14.55
CA VAL A 28 -7.39 -4.47 -15.88
C VAL A 28 -8.50 -3.40 -15.98
N LEU A 29 -9.28 -3.22 -14.93
CA LEU A 29 -10.35 -2.21 -14.88
C LEU A 29 -9.89 -0.82 -14.45
N TYR A 30 -8.57 -0.57 -14.37
CA TYR A 30 -7.91 0.67 -13.90
C TYR A 30 -8.76 1.51 -12.92
N ARG A 31 -8.54 1.34 -11.62
CA ARG A 31 -9.28 2.08 -10.60
C ARG A 31 -8.40 3.13 -9.95
N ALA A 32 -8.98 4.29 -9.69
CA ALA A 32 -8.29 5.39 -9.06
C ALA A 32 -9.19 6.04 -8.02
N PHE A 33 -8.63 6.37 -6.87
CA PHE A 33 -9.38 6.87 -5.73
C PHE A 33 -8.72 8.14 -5.19
N CYS A 34 -9.52 9.17 -4.96
CA CYS A 34 -9.05 10.39 -4.31
C CYS A 34 -8.71 10.12 -2.84
N TRP A 35 -8.11 11.09 -2.15
CA TRP A 35 -7.71 10.93 -0.74
C TRP A 35 -8.84 10.47 0.20
N GLU A 36 -10.09 10.81 -0.11
CA GLU A 36 -11.25 10.46 0.73
C GLU A 36 -11.78 9.05 0.46
N HIS A 37 -11.83 8.65 -0.81
CA HIS A 37 -12.37 7.35 -1.23
C HIS A 37 -11.31 6.27 -1.44
N ARG A 38 -10.05 6.56 -1.10
CA ARG A 38 -8.97 5.59 -1.17
C ARG A 38 -9.27 4.40 -0.26
N PRO A 39 -8.92 3.17 -0.66
CA PRO A 39 -9.01 2.02 0.23
C PRO A 39 -8.09 2.24 1.45
N LYS A 40 -8.50 1.68 2.59
CA LYS A 40 -7.79 1.73 3.86
C LYS A 40 -7.64 0.31 4.37
N GLN A 41 -6.54 0.02 5.05
CA GLN A 41 -6.38 -1.25 5.74
C GLN A 41 -7.25 -1.23 7.02
N GLU A 42 -7.70 -2.40 7.45
CA GLU A 42 -8.39 -2.53 8.73
C GLU A 42 -7.51 -2.04 9.87
N GLU A 43 -8.09 -1.23 10.77
CA GLU A 43 -7.39 -0.76 11.95
C GLU A 43 -7.16 -1.96 12.88
N VAL A 44 -5.90 -2.27 13.13
CA VAL A 44 -5.51 -3.29 14.09
C VAL A 44 -5.20 -2.59 15.39
N GLU A 45 -5.84 -3.02 16.48
CA GLU A 45 -5.41 -2.66 17.84
C GLU A 45 -4.03 -3.27 18.08
N THR A 46 -2.98 -2.56 17.70
CA THR A 46 -1.62 -2.98 18.00
C THR A 46 -1.37 -2.72 19.48
N GLN A 47 -1.08 -3.78 20.24
CA GLN A 47 -0.41 -3.62 21.53
C GLN A 47 0.94 -2.94 21.25
N GLU A 48 1.15 -1.77 21.85
CA GLU A 48 2.32 -0.86 21.87
C GLU A 48 3.71 -1.44 21.48
N ALA A 49 3.83 -2.05 20.32
CA ALA A 49 5.09 -2.46 19.74
C ALA A 49 5.66 -1.24 19.01
N ASP A 50 6.95 -1.03 19.19
CA ASP A 50 7.74 -0.05 18.46
C ASP A 50 7.74 -0.45 16.97
N ASN A 51 6.69 -0.01 16.25
CA ASN A 51 6.46 -0.36 14.86
C ASN A 51 7.55 0.32 14.03
N THR A 52 8.52 -0.46 13.59
CA THR A 52 9.60 -0.03 12.70
C THR A 52 9.35 -0.57 11.30
N CYS A 53 9.77 0.19 10.29
CA CYS A 53 9.72 -0.27 8.92
C CYS A 53 10.74 -1.41 8.74
N LEU A 54 10.30 -2.61 8.34
CA LEU A 54 11.21 -3.76 8.15
C LEU A 54 12.20 -3.60 6.98
N ILE A 55 12.16 -2.49 6.25
CA ILE A 55 13.04 -2.21 5.11
C ILE A 55 14.12 -1.18 5.48
N CYS A 56 13.73 -0.03 6.04
CA CYS A 56 14.69 1.02 6.41
C CYS A 56 15.04 1.05 7.90
N LEU A 57 14.32 0.30 8.73
CA LEU A 57 14.47 0.22 10.19
C LEU A 57 14.11 1.52 10.94
N ASP A 58 13.61 2.54 10.25
CA ASP A 58 13.08 3.75 10.88
C ASP A 58 11.66 3.54 11.42
N PRO A 59 11.22 4.32 12.42
CA PRO A 59 9.86 4.26 12.95
C PRO A 59 8.80 4.52 11.89
N VAL A 60 7.66 3.85 11.99
CA VAL A 60 6.45 4.16 11.22
C VAL A 60 5.34 4.66 12.15
N GLU A 61 4.23 5.12 11.56
CA GLU A 61 3.05 5.43 12.36
C GLU A 61 2.49 4.16 13.03
N HIS A 62 1.94 4.30 14.24
CA HIS A 62 1.37 3.16 14.99
C HIS A 62 0.05 2.64 14.40
N ARG A 63 -0.44 3.23 13.31
CA ARG A 63 -1.70 2.87 12.65
C ARG A 63 -1.52 2.83 11.13
N PRO A 64 -2.28 1.99 10.42
CA PRO A 64 -2.28 2.00 8.97
C PRO A 64 -2.76 3.36 8.44
N SER A 65 -2.09 3.88 7.43
CA SER A 65 -2.39 5.18 6.82
C SER A 65 -2.02 5.18 5.33
N TYR A 66 -2.04 6.34 4.68
CA TYR A 66 -1.47 6.41 3.33
C TYR A 66 0.03 6.10 3.34
N GLY A 67 0.76 6.66 4.32
CA GLY A 67 2.20 6.53 4.45
C GLY A 67 2.65 5.21 5.08
N THR A 68 1.80 4.56 5.86
CA THR A 68 2.13 3.35 6.63
C THR A 68 1.26 2.17 6.20
N ILE A 69 1.89 1.10 5.73
CA ILE A 69 1.23 -0.10 5.22
C ILE A 69 1.74 -1.32 5.99
N MET A 70 0.84 -2.27 6.28
CA MET A 70 1.16 -3.52 6.98
C MET A 70 0.79 -4.76 6.16
N CYS A 71 1.47 -5.88 6.44
CA CYS A 71 1.07 -7.18 5.91
C CYS A 71 -0.24 -7.66 6.57
N PRO A 72 -1.27 -8.02 5.78
CA PRO A 72 -2.57 -8.43 6.33
C PRO A 72 -2.50 -9.82 6.99
N ALA A 73 -1.57 -10.67 6.54
CA ALA A 73 -1.47 -12.06 6.98
C ALA A 73 -0.87 -12.17 8.39
N CYS A 74 0.28 -11.53 8.62
CA CYS A 74 0.95 -11.61 9.92
C CYS A 74 0.61 -10.46 10.85
N LYS A 75 0.18 -9.31 10.35
CA LYS A 75 -0.10 -8.08 11.11
C LYS A 75 1.07 -7.49 11.92
N HIS A 76 2.27 -8.04 11.75
CA HIS A 76 3.49 -7.61 12.45
C HIS A 76 4.55 -7.01 11.51
N ALA A 77 4.35 -7.11 10.19
CA ALA A 77 5.27 -6.53 9.22
C ALA A 77 4.75 -5.17 8.75
N TRP A 78 5.45 -4.11 9.13
CA TRP A 78 5.10 -2.72 8.87
C TRP A 78 6.09 -2.05 7.92
N PHE A 79 5.59 -1.15 7.08
CA PHE A 79 6.40 -0.51 6.04
C PHE A 79 5.96 0.93 5.78
N HIS A 80 6.95 1.79 5.54
CA HIS A 80 6.70 3.01 4.77
C HIS A 80 6.23 2.65 3.36
N ARG A 81 5.20 3.34 2.87
CA ARG A 81 4.67 3.19 1.50
C ARG A 81 5.78 3.32 0.45
N SER A 82 6.69 4.28 0.61
CA SER A 82 7.83 4.49 -0.28
C SER A 82 8.80 3.31 -0.26
N CYS A 83 9.13 2.80 0.92
CA CYS A 83 10.03 1.65 1.07
C CYS A 83 9.44 0.39 0.43
N ILE A 84 8.17 0.08 0.71
CA ILE A 84 7.55 -1.11 0.13
C ILE A 84 7.34 -0.97 -1.38
N GLN A 85 7.07 0.23 -1.88
CA GLN A 85 7.03 0.51 -3.31
C GLN A 85 8.39 0.27 -3.98
N GLY A 86 9.49 0.66 -3.35
CA GLY A 86 10.85 0.36 -3.80
C GLY A 86 11.12 -1.14 -3.80
N HIS A 87 10.77 -1.84 -2.71
CA HIS A 87 10.92 -3.30 -2.61
C HIS A 87 10.12 -4.04 -3.69
N ALA A 88 8.85 -3.65 -3.90
CA ALA A 88 7.98 -4.18 -4.95
C ALA A 88 8.57 -3.99 -6.35
N VAL A 89 9.06 -2.76 -6.62
CA VAL A 89 9.73 -2.46 -7.88
C VAL A 89 10.92 -3.37 -8.02
N CYS A 90 11.81 -3.52 -7.04
CA CYS A 90 13.01 -4.35 -7.13
C CYS A 90 12.74 -5.85 -7.27
N ALA A 91 11.84 -6.41 -6.45
CA ALA A 91 11.59 -7.84 -6.36
C ALA A 91 10.78 -8.38 -7.55
N GLY A 92 9.88 -7.58 -8.12
CA GLY A 92 8.95 -8.07 -9.14
C GLY A 92 7.94 -9.09 -8.62
N ILE A 93 6.93 -9.41 -9.43
CA ILE A 93 5.76 -10.16 -8.98
C ILE A 93 6.09 -11.57 -8.47
N PHE A 94 7.13 -12.20 -9.00
CA PHE A 94 7.48 -13.59 -8.66
C PHE A 94 8.21 -13.71 -7.32
N CYS A 95 8.86 -12.65 -6.84
CA CYS A 95 9.64 -12.66 -5.60
C CYS A 95 9.09 -11.73 -4.52
N PHE A 96 8.05 -10.94 -4.84
CA PHE A 96 7.44 -10.03 -3.89
C PHE A 96 6.56 -10.78 -2.88
N VAL A 97 7.12 -11.10 -1.72
CA VAL A 97 6.48 -11.79 -0.59
C VAL A 97 6.70 -10.99 0.69
N CYS A 98 5.88 -11.21 1.71
CA CYS A 98 6.10 -10.58 3.01
C CYS A 98 7.50 -10.95 3.54
N PRO A 99 8.39 -9.98 3.84
CA PRO A 99 9.72 -10.26 4.39
C PRO A 99 9.71 -11.02 5.72
N LEU A 100 8.62 -10.93 6.49
CA LEU A 100 8.49 -11.55 7.81
C LEU A 100 7.89 -12.96 7.74
N CYS A 101 6.64 -13.09 7.26
CA CYS A 101 5.92 -14.37 7.28
C CYS A 101 5.96 -15.13 5.95
N ARG A 102 6.55 -14.54 4.91
CA ARG A 102 6.65 -15.11 3.55
C ARG A 102 5.31 -15.39 2.86
N ASP A 103 4.20 -14.90 3.41
CA ASP A 103 2.92 -14.92 2.71
C ASP A 103 3.05 -14.16 1.37
N ARG A 104 2.48 -14.76 0.32
CA ARG A 104 2.51 -14.24 -1.04
C ARG A 104 1.15 -13.71 -1.44
N GLU A 105 0.13 -14.55 -1.41
CA GLU A 105 -1.16 -14.22 -2.03
C GLU A 105 -1.88 -13.08 -1.30
N GLY A 106 -2.01 -13.18 0.03
CA GLY A 106 -2.65 -12.13 0.83
C GLY A 106 -1.83 -10.84 0.80
N PHE A 107 -0.52 -10.96 0.95
CA PHE A 107 0.41 -9.84 0.90
C PHE A 107 0.35 -9.08 -0.43
N GLN A 108 0.52 -9.77 -1.56
CA GLN A 108 0.50 -9.12 -2.87
C GLN A 108 -0.86 -8.48 -3.14
N THR A 109 -1.95 -9.19 -2.87
CA THR A 109 -3.32 -8.67 -3.06
C THR A 109 -3.51 -7.36 -2.31
N GLU A 110 -3.12 -7.32 -1.03
CA GLU A 110 -3.22 -6.12 -0.21
C GLU A 110 -2.34 -4.99 -0.72
N MET A 111 -1.08 -5.26 -1.06
CA MET A 111 -0.18 -4.25 -1.61
C MET A 111 -0.75 -3.66 -2.90
N PHE A 112 -1.32 -4.48 -3.79
CA PHE A 112 -1.98 -4.01 -5.00
C PHE A 112 -3.21 -3.16 -4.71
N MET A 113 -4.06 -3.59 -3.78
CA MET A 113 -5.26 -2.85 -3.37
C MET A 113 -4.87 -1.49 -2.78
N MET A 114 -3.78 -1.43 -2.03
CA MET A 114 -3.21 -0.19 -1.52
C MET A 114 -2.45 0.63 -2.57
N GLY A 115 -2.41 0.20 -3.84
CA GLY A 115 -1.81 0.95 -4.95
C GLY A 115 -0.30 0.83 -5.07
N ILE A 116 0.31 -0.20 -4.50
CA ILE A 116 1.71 -0.53 -4.72
C ILE A 116 1.86 -1.19 -6.09
N ARG A 117 2.69 -0.59 -6.94
CA ARG A 117 2.96 -1.12 -8.28
C ARG A 117 4.00 -2.22 -8.21
N VAL A 118 3.64 -3.42 -8.66
CA VAL A 118 4.54 -4.58 -8.75
C VAL A 118 4.73 -4.96 -10.23
N PRO A 119 5.93 -4.80 -10.81
CA PRO A 119 6.19 -5.14 -12.21
C PRO A 119 6.30 -6.66 -12.42
N ALA A 120 5.89 -7.12 -13.61
CA ALA A 120 6.13 -8.49 -14.06
C ALA A 120 7.53 -8.59 -14.68
N ARG A 121 8.52 -9.03 -13.89
CA ARG A 121 9.86 -9.38 -14.35
C ARG A 121 10.52 -10.37 -13.40
#